data_AF-A0A3S4GGW4-F1
#
_entry.id   AF-A0A3S4GGW4-F1
#
_cell.length_a   1.000
_cell.length_b   1.000
_cell.length_c   1.000
_cell.angle_alpha   90.00
_cell.angle_beta   90.00
_cell.angle_gamma   90.00
#
_symmetry.space_group_name_H-M   'P 1'
#
loop_
_entity.id
_entity.type
_entity.pdbx_description
1 polymer ?
#
loop_
_entity_poly.entity_id
_entity_poly.type
_entity_poly.pdbx_seq_one_letter_code
_entity_poly.pdbx_strand_id
1 'polypeptide(L)'
;MGGGLGGGSSNAATVLVALNSLWQCGLSDEQLAELGLSLGADVPVFVRGHAAFAEGIGERLQPADPQEKWYLSPTPASAFPRR
;
A
#
# COMPACT_ATOMS: atom_id res chain seq x y z
N MET A 1 4.81 -1.21 -17.09
CA MET A 1 4.59 -0.61 -15.76
C MET A 1 4.40 -1.74 -14.75
N GLY A 2 5.13 -1.71 -13.63
CA GLY A 2 5.16 -2.79 -12.64
C GLY A 2 6.59 -3.27 -12.37
N GLY A 3 7.31 -2.55 -11.50
CA GLY A 3 8.68 -2.90 -11.07
C GLY A 3 8.75 -3.52 -9.67
N GLY A 4 7.63 -4.02 -9.13
CA GLY A 4 7.56 -4.54 -7.77
C GLY A 4 7.48 -3.47 -6.66
N LEU A 5 7.49 -2.18 -6.99
CA LEU A 5 7.49 -1.07 -6.02
C LEU A 5 6.11 -0.72 -5.43
N GLY A 6 5.05 -1.47 -5.74
CA GLY A 6 3.71 -1.18 -5.21
C GLY A 6 3.06 0.11 -5.75
N GLY A 7 3.55 0.70 -6.85
CA GLY A 7 3.07 2.00 -7.35
C GLY A 7 1.56 2.08 -7.59
N GLY A 8 0.96 1.05 -8.21
CA GLY A 8 -0.50 1.01 -8.42
C GLY A 8 -1.30 0.91 -7.12
N SER A 9 -0.80 0.13 -6.15
CA SER A 9 -1.42 -0.02 -4.84
C SER A 9 -1.31 1.26 -4.01
N SER A 10 -0.18 1.97 -4.09
CA SER A 10 -0.01 3.30 -3.51
C SER A 10 -1.00 4.30 -4.12
N ASN A 11 -1.20 4.31 -5.44
CA ASN A 11 -2.19 5.18 -6.06
C ASN A 11 -3.61 4.89 -5.56
N ALA A 12 -4.01 3.62 -5.48
CA ALA A 12 -5.31 3.22 -4.96
C ALA A 12 -5.51 3.67 -3.50
N ALA A 13 -4.53 3.43 -2.63
CA ALA A 13 -4.57 3.86 -1.24
C ALA A 13 -4.69 5.39 -1.11
N THR A 14 -3.88 6.15 -1.84
CA THR A 14 -3.92 7.62 -1.82
C THR A 14 -5.28 8.15 -2.28
N VAL A 15 -5.87 7.57 -3.34
CA VAL A 15 -7.21 7.97 -3.80
C VAL A 15 -8.27 7.67 -2.74
N LEU A 16 -8.24 6.49 -2.12
CA LEU A 16 -9.19 6.13 -1.07
C LEU A 16 -9.11 7.08 0.13
N VAL A 17 -7.91 7.35 0.64
CA VAL A 17 -7.69 8.26 1.77
C VAL A 17 -8.10 9.69 1.42
N ALA A 18 -7.70 10.18 0.24
CA ALA A 18 -8.04 11.53 -0.21
C ALA A 18 -9.54 11.72 -0.38
N LEU A 19 -10.24 10.77 -1.02
CA LEU A 19 -11.68 10.85 -1.23
C LEU A 19 -12.46 10.72 0.08
N ASN A 20 -12.05 9.83 1.00
CA ASN A 20 -12.67 9.73 2.32
C ASN A 20 -12.61 11.07 3.08
N SER A 21 -11.48 11.77 2.98
CA SER A 21 -11.30 13.10 3.58
C SER A 21 -12.11 14.18 2.86
N LEU A 22 -12.00 14.27 1.52
CA LEU A 22 -12.66 15.31 0.72
C LEU A 22 -14.18 15.20 0.73
N TRP A 23 -14.72 13.98 0.76
CA TRP A 23 -16.16 13.72 0.80
C TRP A 23 -16.70 13.54 2.22
N GLN A 24 -15.84 13.62 3.23
CA GLN A 24 -16.21 13.49 4.65
C GLN A 24 -16.99 12.19 4.93
N CYS A 25 -16.60 11.09 4.27
CA CYS A 25 -17.28 9.80 4.43
C CYS A 25 -17.11 9.22 5.85
N GLY A 26 -16.11 9.68 6.60
CA GLY A 26 -15.93 9.32 8.02
C GLY A 26 -15.51 7.87 8.23
N LEU A 27 -14.95 7.22 7.20
CA LEU A 27 -14.44 5.86 7.32
C LEU A 27 -13.14 5.85 8.13
N SER A 28 -12.98 4.84 8.98
CA SER A 28 -11.72 4.60 9.70
C SER A 28 -10.64 4.00 8.80
N ASP A 29 -9.40 4.05 9.25
CA ASP A 29 -8.27 3.44 8.54
C ASP A 29 -8.45 1.93 8.36
N GLU A 30 -9.03 1.23 9.35
CA GLU A 30 -9.45 -0.18 9.22
C GLU A 30 -10.43 -0.39 8.05
N GLN A 31 -11.46 0.45 7.95
CA GLN A 31 -12.47 0.33 6.88
C GLN A 31 -11.88 0.64 5.51
N LEU A 32 -11.01 1.66 5.43
CA LEU A 32 -10.29 1.98 4.20
C LEU A 32 -9.31 0.88 3.81
N ALA A 33 -8.64 0.25 4.78
CA ALA A 33 -7.75 -0.88 4.56
C ALA A 33 -8.52 -2.10 4.06
N GLU A 34 -9.69 -2.40 4.64
CA GLU A 34 -10.55 -3.50 4.18
C GLU A 34 -11.05 -3.27 2.75
N LEU A 35 -11.50 -2.04 2.42
CA LEU A 35 -11.84 -1.66 1.05
C LEU A 35 -10.63 -1.79 0.12
N GLY A 36 -9.47 -1.31 0.56
CA GLY A 36 -8.22 -1.38 -0.18
C GLY A 36 -7.77 -2.81 -0.49
N LEU A 37 -7.97 -3.75 0.44
CA LEU A 37 -7.62 -5.16 0.26
C LEU A 37 -8.32 -5.77 -0.96
N SER A 38 -9.55 -5.35 -1.25
CA SER A 38 -10.29 -5.80 -2.45
C SER A 38 -9.66 -5.33 -3.78
N LEU A 39 -8.87 -4.25 -3.74
CA LEU A 39 -8.17 -3.68 -4.90
C LEU A 39 -6.75 -4.24 -5.05
N GLY A 40 -6.12 -4.66 -3.95
CA GLY A 40 -4.84 -5.36 -3.95
C GLY A 40 -4.27 -5.57 -2.56
N ALA A 41 -3.54 -6.68 -2.39
CA ALA A 41 -2.87 -7.08 -1.15
C ALA A 41 -1.93 -6.01 -0.56
N ASP A 42 -1.30 -5.20 -1.42
CA ASP A 42 -0.36 -4.16 -0.99
C ASP A 42 -1.06 -2.83 -0.62
N VAL A 43 -2.37 -2.67 -0.86
CA VAL A 43 -3.07 -1.38 -0.62
C VAL A 43 -3.22 -1.04 0.88
N PRO A 44 -3.57 -1.98 1.78
CA PRO A 44 -3.74 -1.71 3.20
C PRO A 44 -2.53 -1.06 3.89
N VAL A 45 -1.29 -1.43 3.49
CA VAL A 45 -0.07 -0.85 4.10
C VAL A 45 0.08 0.63 3.75
N PHE A 46 -0.30 1.03 2.53
CA PHE A 46 -0.25 2.43 2.11
C PHE A 46 -1.39 3.26 2.71
N VAL A 47 -2.55 2.66 3.01
CA VAL A 47 -3.65 3.34 3.72
C VAL A 47 -3.19 3.71 5.15
N ARG A 48 -2.53 2.79 5.84
CA ARG A 48 -2.06 2.99 7.22
C ARG A 48 -0.83 3.90 7.34
N GLY A 49 -0.06 4.09 6.27
CA GLY A 49 1.02 5.09 6.19
C GLY A 49 2.27 4.80 7.06
N HIS A 50 2.39 3.62 7.66
CA HIS A 50 3.51 3.24 8.51
C HIS A 50 4.20 1.97 8.00
N ALA A 51 5.50 1.85 8.28
CA ALA A 51 6.22 0.60 8.06
C ALA A 51 5.58 -0.51 8.92
N ALA A 52 5.38 -1.69 8.33
CA ALA A 52 4.70 -2.79 8.99
C ALA A 52 5.22 -4.14 8.51
N PHE A 53 5.19 -5.12 9.41
CA PHE A 53 5.27 -6.52 9.05
C PHE A 53 3.90 -6.98 8.54
N ALA A 54 3.89 -7.54 7.33
CA ALA A 54 2.71 -8.13 6.72
C ALA A 54 2.76 -9.65 6.83
N GLU A 55 1.68 -10.24 7.32
CA GLU A 55 1.45 -11.69 7.35
C GLU A 55 0.22 -12.05 6.51
N GLY A 56 0.07 -13.34 6.19
CA GLY A 56 -1.02 -13.84 5.36
C GLY A 56 -0.89 -13.39 3.90
N ILE A 57 -1.98 -12.87 3.35
CA ILE A 57 -2.05 -12.23 2.04
C ILE A 57 -1.95 -10.70 2.12
N GLY A 58 -1.50 -10.15 3.26
CA GLY A 58 -1.43 -8.70 3.50
C GLY A 58 -2.56 -8.15 4.37
N GLU A 59 -3.43 -9.01 4.90
CA GLU A 59 -4.55 -8.63 5.77
C GLU A 59 -4.14 -8.41 7.23
N ARG A 60 -3.00 -8.97 7.65
CA ARG A 60 -2.46 -8.80 9.00
C ARG A 60 -1.23 -7.91 8.96
N LEU A 61 -1.39 -6.66 9.35
CA LEU A 61 -0.31 -5.68 9.40
C LEU A 61 0.01 -5.30 10.86
N GLN A 62 1.26 -5.52 11.26
CA GLN A 62 1.79 -5.13 12.56
C GLN A 62 2.79 -3.98 12.37
N PRO A 63 2.59 -2.80 12.97
CA PRO A 63 3.54 -1.69 12.86
C PRO A 63 4.96 -2.10 13.28
N ALA A 64 5.95 -1.63 12.55
CA ALA A 64 7.36 -1.94 12.75
C ALA A 64 8.22 -0.71 12.56
N ASP A 65 9.37 -0.68 13.23
CA ASP A 65 10.36 0.40 13.13
C ASP A 65 11.70 -0.17 12.64
N PRO A 66 11.82 -0.52 11.35
CA PRO A 66 13.08 -0.99 10.78
C PRO A 66 14.08 0.16 10.67
N GLN A 67 15.37 -0.16 10.71
CA GLN A 67 16.42 0.85 10.46
C GLN A 67 16.25 1.48 9.07
N GLU A 68 16.09 2.80 9.03
CA GLU A 68 16.05 3.58 7.80
C GLU A 68 17.43 3.59 7.13
N LYS A 69 17.49 3.16 5.87
CA LYS A 69 18.73 3.09 5.08
C LYS A 69 18.55 3.79 3.74
N TRP A 70 19.67 4.15 3.13
CA TRP A 70 19.70 4.64 1.77
C TRP A 70 19.70 3.47 0.78
N TYR A 71 18.87 3.56 -0.25
CA TYR A 71 18.74 2.53 -1.29
C TYR A 71 18.95 3.13 -2.68
N LEU A 72 19.71 2.44 -3.52
CA LEU A 72 19.74 2.67 -4.97
C LEU A 72 18.82 1.64 -5.61
N SER A 73 17.76 2.08 -6.30
CA SER A 73 16.82 1.19 -7.00
C SER A 73 17.08 1.26 -8.51
N PRO A 74 17.83 0.31 -9.10
CA PRO A 74 18.01 0.25 -10.54
C PRO A 74 16.75 -0.37 -11.17
N THR A 75 16.13 0.35 -12.10
CA THR A 75 14.96 -0.14 -12.84
C THR A 75 15.42 -0.60 -14.22
N PRO A 76 15.46 -1.92 -14.52
CA PRO A 76 15.73 -2.39 -15.88
C PRO A 76 14.59 -1.99 -16.82
N ALA A 77 14.90 -1.77 -18.10
CA ALA A 77 13.92 -1.30 -19.09
C ALA A 77 12.80 -2.31 -19.40
N SER A 78 12.97 -3.59 -19.01
CA SER A 78 12.00 -4.66 -19.24
C SER A 78 10.95 -4.75 -18.13
N ALA A 79 9.68 -4.92 -18.52
CA ALA A 79 8.57 -5.12 -17.59
C ALA A 79 8.41 -6.61 -17.25
N PHE A 80 8.24 -6.93 -15.97
CA PHE A 80 7.95 -8.28 -15.49
C PHE A 80 6.52 -8.34 -14.94
N PRO A 81 5.58 -9.06 -15.59
CA PRO A 81 4.23 -9.23 -15.05
C PRO A 81 4.26 -10.09 -13.78
N ARG A 82 3.50 -9.70 -12.75
CA ARG A 82 3.22 -10.57 -11.60
C ARG A 82 2.32 -11.73 -12.09
N ARG A 83 2.58 -12.95 -11.61
CA ARG A 83 1.76 -14.14 -11.89
C ARG A 83 0.45 -14.11 -11.12
#